data_AF-A0A6C0LTH6-F1
#
_entry.id   AF-A0A6C0LTH6-F1
#
_cell.length_a   1.000
_cell.length_b   1.000
_cell.length_c   1.000
_cell.angle_alpha   90.00
_cell.angle_beta   90.00
_cell.angle_gamma   90.00
#
_symmetry.space_group_name_H-M   'P 1'
#
loop_
_entity.id
_entity.type
_entity.pdbx_description
1 polymer ?
#
loop_
_entity_poly.entity_id
_entity_poly.type
_entity_poly.pdbx_seq_one_letter_code
_entity_poly.pdbx_strand_id
1 'polypeptide(L)'
;MTTEVPELMYMFDEKTELARYTYPSPTDTPFRDYPTTFGEEYVLPQHRDKFLTKKNPIPYFDDNVVMYEGPHVYVCFGRVSSGSVSGVLKPYLKPFNATDAIMGMKRKHWPRYNYVHAAREVSEDNPVIESDSVIVHDTETDKTTFSGWYGDIQDVKDTEKIFTYDRIMTDEEIVQLWSDPCARNLGTEGHLMMENFFNGEVIYGSPEVHAGMHFVRDQMQKIGAKGYRCEFEIYGPEEDLAGSIDFLGYSESTNKYWIFDWKRAKKLQGIKGYNNIKFFSHVTESDVGKYSFQLGIYAYIIQKYTDMKIDGLALVSILPDTNWWTWCPYLKYEVEYLMRKRRELVAARLALAYLRPDLPRCCHSHDVAYDAVVDAEGKIWNDKVHKINGTSAATTDFKSKNKVYNELNKICPMQRSVEEENLKKVKKFLDMVPLDGVREYKSCYDF
;
A
#
# COMPACT_ATOMS: atom_id res chain seq x y z
N MET A 1 -0.44 -42.92 5.32
CA MET A 1 -1.30 -42.58 6.47
C MET A 1 -1.61 -41.10 6.35
N THR A 2 -2.89 -40.79 6.27
CA THR A 2 -3.46 -39.44 6.08
C THR A 2 -3.08 -38.56 7.26
N THR A 3 -2.10 -37.67 7.08
CA THR A 3 -1.88 -36.56 8.00
C THR A 3 -2.92 -35.50 7.69
N GLU A 4 -4.13 -35.69 8.21
CA GLU A 4 -5.04 -34.56 8.42
C GLU A 4 -4.27 -33.55 9.28
N VAL A 5 -3.92 -32.42 8.67
CA VAL A 5 -3.52 -31.22 9.43
C VAL A 5 -4.73 -30.93 10.31
N PRO A 6 -4.65 -31.09 11.64
CA PRO A 6 -5.82 -30.96 12.50
C PRO A 6 -6.44 -29.58 12.30
N GLU A 7 -7.72 -29.42 12.63
CA GLU A 7 -8.47 -28.15 12.69
C GLU A 7 -7.85 -27.16 13.72
N LEU A 8 -6.57 -26.85 13.57
CA LEU A 8 -5.74 -26.00 14.43
C LEU A 8 -5.97 -24.50 14.17
N MET A 9 -6.97 -24.15 13.36
CA MET A 9 -7.39 -22.76 13.15
C MET A 9 -8.60 -22.34 14.01
N TYR A 10 -9.18 -23.26 14.75
CA TYR A 10 -10.29 -22.97 15.65
C TYR A 10 -9.81 -22.99 17.09
N MET A 11 -10.33 -22.03 17.86
CA MET A 11 -10.14 -21.81 19.29
C MET A 11 -8.93 -20.92 19.60
N PHE A 12 -9.18 -19.62 19.53
CA PHE A 12 -8.46 -18.61 20.29
C PHE A 12 -9.36 -18.23 21.47
N ASP A 13 -9.32 -19.02 22.53
CA ASP A 13 -9.71 -18.57 23.87
C ASP A 13 -8.48 -18.00 24.60
N GLU A 14 -8.68 -17.21 25.67
CA GLU A 14 -7.58 -16.65 26.49
C GLU A 14 -6.60 -17.73 27.00
N LYS A 15 -7.00 -19.01 27.03
CA LYS A 15 -6.12 -20.13 27.43
C LYS A 15 -5.28 -20.69 26.27
N THR A 16 -5.70 -20.50 25.03
CA THR A 16 -4.99 -20.90 23.80
C THR A 16 -4.06 -19.82 23.28
N GLU A 17 -4.18 -18.56 23.75
CA GLU A 17 -3.15 -17.52 23.55
C GLU A 17 -1.77 -17.93 24.06
N LEU A 18 -1.71 -18.75 25.13
CA LEU A 18 -0.47 -19.31 25.66
C LEU A 18 -0.13 -20.70 25.06
N ALA A 19 -1.11 -21.39 24.47
CA ALA A 19 -0.98 -22.80 24.05
C ALA A 19 -0.91 -23.02 22.53
N ARG A 20 -0.96 -21.97 21.71
CA ARG A 20 -0.59 -22.01 20.28
C ARG A 20 0.42 -20.93 19.90
N TYR A 21 1.45 -20.80 20.73
CA TYR A 21 2.80 -20.87 20.19
C TYR A 21 3.19 -22.33 20.27
N THR A 22 2.83 -23.17 19.29
CA THR A 22 3.82 -24.22 19.00
C THR A 22 5.00 -23.44 18.48
N TYR A 23 5.88 -23.04 19.40
CA TYR A 23 7.24 -22.74 19.04
C TYR A 23 7.62 -23.85 18.07
N PRO A 24 8.06 -23.50 16.86
CA PRO A 24 8.67 -24.48 15.98
C PRO A 24 9.58 -25.36 16.85
N SER A 25 9.49 -26.69 16.66
CA SER A 25 10.30 -27.64 17.39
C SER A 25 11.74 -27.13 17.45
N PRO A 26 12.54 -27.41 18.49
CA PRO A 26 13.95 -27.04 18.48
C PRO A 26 14.73 -27.54 17.24
N THR A 27 14.16 -28.47 16.48
CA THR A 27 14.66 -29.02 15.21
C THR A 27 14.10 -28.36 13.95
N ASP A 28 13.01 -27.60 14.08
CA ASP A 28 12.41 -26.91 12.95
C ASP A 28 13.35 -25.76 12.55
N THR A 29 13.49 -25.55 11.26
CA THR A 29 14.31 -24.47 10.71
C THR A 29 13.40 -23.58 9.88
N PRO A 30 13.46 -22.26 10.07
CA PRO A 30 12.71 -21.37 9.20
C PRO A 30 13.30 -21.51 7.79
N PHE A 31 12.46 -21.32 6.78
CA PHE A 31 12.90 -21.43 5.38
C PHE A 31 14.05 -20.47 5.06
N ARG A 32 14.11 -19.33 5.76
CA ARG A 32 15.11 -18.29 5.65
C ARG A 32 15.41 -17.77 7.05
N ASP A 33 16.68 -17.50 7.33
CA ASP A 33 17.11 -16.83 8.55
C ASP A 33 16.52 -15.42 8.62
N TYR A 34 16.09 -15.00 9.82
CA TYR A 34 15.62 -13.64 10.00
C TYR A 34 16.76 -12.65 9.70
N PRO A 35 16.52 -11.61 8.88
CA PRO A 35 17.56 -10.65 8.51
C PRO A 35 18.15 -9.96 9.73
N THR A 36 19.47 -9.84 9.76
CA THR A 36 20.19 -9.09 10.80
C THR A 36 20.19 -7.59 10.53
N THR A 37 19.94 -7.19 9.28
CA THR A 37 19.90 -5.79 8.87
C THR A 37 18.84 -5.56 7.79
N PHE A 38 18.40 -4.30 7.69
CA PHE A 38 17.36 -3.88 6.76
C PHE A 38 17.83 -2.75 5.82
N GLY A 39 19.14 -2.53 5.72
CA GLY A 39 19.75 -1.53 4.83
C GLY A 39 19.73 -1.93 3.35
N GLU A 40 20.65 -1.40 2.57
CA GLU A 40 20.81 -1.70 1.14
C GLU A 40 21.16 -3.18 0.87
N GLU A 41 21.76 -3.84 1.86
CA GLU A 41 22.13 -5.25 1.85
C GLU A 41 20.96 -6.22 2.08
N TYR A 42 19.76 -5.70 2.41
CA TYR A 42 18.58 -6.52 2.62
C TYR A 42 18.19 -7.26 1.34
N VAL A 43 18.15 -8.59 1.42
CA VAL A 43 17.71 -9.46 0.33
C VAL A 43 16.20 -9.63 0.41
N LEU A 44 15.49 -9.26 -0.66
CA LEU A 44 14.05 -9.48 -0.79
C LEU A 44 13.71 -10.97 -0.64
N PRO A 45 12.61 -11.30 0.04
CA PRO A 45 12.18 -12.67 0.18
C PRO A 45 11.78 -13.25 -1.19
N GLN A 46 11.99 -14.56 -1.34
CA GLN A 46 11.42 -15.30 -2.46
C GLN A 46 10.14 -15.96 -1.96
N HIS A 47 8.99 -15.61 -2.54
CA HIS A 47 7.74 -16.26 -2.20
C HIS A 47 7.69 -17.67 -2.80
N ARG A 48 7.01 -18.57 -2.10
CA ARG A 48 6.89 -19.99 -2.45
C ARG A 48 5.44 -20.42 -2.51
N ASP A 49 5.23 -21.68 -2.88
CA ASP A 49 3.95 -22.36 -2.79
C ASP A 49 3.28 -22.17 -1.43
N LYS A 50 2.12 -21.51 -1.42
CA LYS A 50 1.39 -21.13 -0.20
C LYS A 50 0.35 -22.20 0.13
N PHE A 51 0.31 -22.66 1.39
CA PHE A 51 -0.70 -23.61 1.86
C PHE A 51 -2.13 -23.11 1.56
N LEU A 52 -2.41 -21.84 1.86
CA LEU A 52 -3.72 -21.25 1.65
C LEU A 52 -4.11 -21.15 0.17
N THR A 53 -3.15 -20.92 -0.74
CA THR A 53 -3.40 -20.98 -2.19
C THR A 53 -3.76 -22.39 -2.63
N LYS A 54 -3.02 -23.41 -2.15
CA LYS A 54 -3.33 -24.83 -2.46
C LYS A 54 -4.67 -25.27 -1.89
N LYS A 55 -5.02 -24.79 -0.70
CA LYS A 55 -6.28 -25.11 -0.01
C LYS A 55 -7.48 -24.43 -0.65
N ASN A 56 -7.31 -23.19 -1.11
CA ASN A 56 -8.37 -22.34 -1.65
C ASN A 56 -8.02 -21.85 -3.07
N PRO A 57 -7.97 -22.75 -4.06
CA PRO A 57 -7.67 -22.35 -5.42
C PRO A 57 -8.78 -21.47 -5.99
N ILE A 58 -8.39 -20.44 -6.73
CA ILE A 58 -9.26 -19.57 -7.50
C ILE A 58 -8.74 -19.60 -8.94
N PRO A 59 -9.11 -20.63 -9.73
CA PRO A 59 -8.49 -20.92 -11.05
C PRO A 59 -8.48 -19.72 -12.01
N TYR A 60 -9.51 -18.87 -11.93
CA TYR A 60 -9.56 -17.65 -12.74
C TYR A 60 -8.31 -16.78 -12.61
N PHE A 61 -7.77 -16.62 -11.39
CA PHE A 61 -6.56 -15.84 -11.16
C PHE A 61 -5.31 -16.71 -11.11
N ASP A 62 -5.36 -17.83 -10.38
CA ASP A 62 -4.18 -18.67 -10.11
C ASP A 62 -3.54 -19.22 -11.40
N ASP A 63 -4.35 -19.54 -12.40
CA ASP A 63 -3.85 -20.07 -13.67
C ASP A 63 -3.39 -18.98 -14.64
N ASN A 64 -3.73 -17.72 -14.36
CA ASN A 64 -3.65 -16.63 -15.34
C ASN A 64 -2.84 -15.43 -14.90
N VAL A 65 -2.45 -15.31 -13.63
CA VAL A 65 -1.74 -14.15 -13.10
C VAL A 65 -0.43 -14.60 -12.46
N VAL A 66 0.66 -13.93 -12.84
CA VAL A 66 1.98 -14.11 -12.25
C VAL A 66 2.60 -12.76 -11.96
N MET A 67 2.94 -12.50 -10.70
CA MET A 67 3.70 -11.33 -10.28
C MET A 67 5.20 -11.58 -10.31
N TYR A 68 5.93 -10.67 -10.96
CA TYR A 68 7.37 -10.55 -10.86
C TYR A 68 7.66 -9.45 -9.83
N GLU A 69 7.91 -9.86 -8.59
CA GLU A 69 8.01 -8.95 -7.44
C GLU A 69 9.11 -7.90 -7.56
N GLY A 70 10.33 -8.32 -7.93
CA GLY A 70 11.48 -7.43 -8.07
C GLY A 70 11.18 -6.22 -8.96
N PRO A 71 10.76 -6.40 -10.22
CA PRO A 71 10.37 -5.29 -11.08
C PRO A 71 8.93 -4.77 -10.82
N HIS A 72 8.16 -5.40 -9.93
CA HIS A 72 6.74 -5.15 -9.65
C HIS A 72 5.88 -5.14 -10.93
N VAL A 73 5.99 -6.21 -11.72
CA VAL A 73 5.28 -6.38 -13.00
C VAL A 73 4.39 -7.61 -12.95
N TYR A 74 3.17 -7.48 -13.44
CA TYR A 74 2.21 -8.60 -13.54
C TYR A 74 2.14 -9.08 -14.99
N VAL A 75 2.26 -10.39 -15.18
CA VAL A 75 1.92 -11.07 -16.44
C VAL A 75 0.56 -11.72 -16.22
N CYS A 76 -0.43 -11.26 -16.99
CA CYS A 76 -1.82 -11.66 -16.88
C CYS A 76 -2.28 -12.21 -18.23
N PHE A 77 -2.78 -13.45 -18.26
CA PHE A 77 -3.21 -14.14 -19.48
C PHE A 77 -2.12 -14.11 -20.57
N GLY A 78 -0.87 -14.36 -20.17
CA GLY A 78 0.30 -14.36 -21.05
C GLY A 78 0.77 -12.98 -21.53
N ARG A 79 0.18 -11.88 -21.05
CA ARG A 79 0.53 -10.51 -21.44
C ARG A 79 0.91 -9.66 -20.23
N VAL A 80 1.88 -8.77 -20.40
CA VAL A 80 2.26 -7.83 -19.33
C VAL A 80 1.14 -6.82 -19.12
N SER A 81 0.61 -6.73 -17.90
CA SER A 81 -0.45 -5.78 -17.58
C SER A 81 0.04 -4.34 -17.67
N SER A 82 -0.78 -3.48 -18.25
CA SER A 82 -0.43 -2.07 -18.38
C SER A 82 -0.61 -1.27 -17.09
N GLY A 83 -1.43 -1.71 -16.16
CA GLY A 83 -1.71 -1.02 -14.90
C GLY A 83 -1.41 -1.88 -13.67
N SER A 84 -1.12 -1.22 -12.54
CA SER A 84 -1.22 -1.85 -11.22
C SER A 84 -2.19 -1.04 -10.36
N VAL A 85 -2.87 -1.68 -9.41
CA VAL A 85 -3.77 -0.97 -8.46
C VAL A 85 -3.00 0.09 -7.69
N SER A 86 -1.77 -0.20 -7.24
CA SER A 86 -0.88 0.78 -6.61
C SER A 86 -0.53 1.98 -7.52
N GLY A 87 -0.55 1.77 -8.84
CA GLY A 87 -0.21 2.78 -9.85
C GLY A 87 -1.39 3.65 -10.28
N VAL A 88 -2.63 3.16 -10.20
CA VAL A 88 -3.79 3.83 -10.81
C VAL A 88 -4.14 5.16 -10.15
N LEU A 89 -3.83 5.32 -8.86
CA LEU A 89 -4.08 6.57 -8.14
C LEU A 89 -3.02 7.63 -8.39
N LYS A 90 -1.82 7.27 -8.84
CA LYS A 90 -0.68 8.20 -8.98
C LYS A 90 -1.02 9.52 -9.71
N PRO A 91 -1.80 9.55 -10.81
CA PRO A 91 -2.17 10.79 -11.49
C PRO A 91 -3.02 11.77 -10.65
N TYR A 92 -3.72 11.24 -9.65
CA TYR A 92 -4.64 11.98 -8.77
C TYR A 92 -3.98 12.39 -7.44
N LEU A 93 -2.77 11.89 -7.14
CA LEU A 93 -2.03 12.25 -5.93
C LEU A 93 -1.12 13.45 -6.19
N LYS A 94 -0.99 14.33 -5.17
CA LYS A 94 0.06 15.35 -5.19
C LYS A 94 1.42 14.62 -5.09
N PRO A 95 2.36 14.85 -6.02
CA PRO A 95 3.69 14.26 -5.88
C PRO A 95 4.35 14.76 -4.59
N PHE A 96 5.06 13.87 -3.92
CA PHE A 96 5.87 14.25 -2.78
C PHE A 96 6.95 15.24 -3.23
N ASN A 97 7.09 16.34 -2.49
CA ASN A 97 8.14 17.33 -2.71
C ASN A 97 8.86 17.52 -1.37
N ALA A 98 10.11 17.06 -1.31
CA ALA A 98 10.89 17.07 -0.08
C ALA A 98 11.12 18.50 0.42
N THR A 99 11.43 19.43 -0.49
CA THR A 99 11.67 20.84 -0.16
C THR A 99 10.43 21.49 0.47
N ASP A 100 9.25 21.30 -0.14
CA ASP A 100 7.97 21.78 0.42
C ASP A 100 7.70 21.20 1.81
N ALA A 101 7.97 19.89 1.98
CA ALA A 101 7.78 19.20 3.24
C ALA A 101 8.70 19.76 4.34
N ILE A 102 9.99 19.91 4.05
CA ILE A 102 10.98 20.48 4.99
C ILE A 102 10.62 21.92 5.33
N MET A 103 10.33 22.77 4.34
CA MET A 103 9.88 24.14 4.57
C MET A 103 8.63 24.18 5.45
N GLY A 104 7.69 23.27 5.24
CA GLY A 104 6.50 23.13 6.08
C GLY A 104 6.83 22.76 7.52
N MET A 105 7.77 21.83 7.73
CA MET A 105 8.21 21.41 9.07
C MET A 105 8.89 22.54 9.85
N LYS A 106 9.70 23.36 9.16
CA LYS A 106 10.45 24.48 9.75
C LYS A 106 9.55 25.64 10.25
N ARG A 107 8.25 25.65 9.92
CA ARG A 107 7.33 26.74 10.30
C ARG A 107 6.94 26.75 11.78
N LYS A 108 7.01 25.62 12.47
CA LYS A 108 6.58 25.52 13.87
C LYS A 108 7.33 24.43 14.61
N HIS A 109 7.81 24.76 15.81
CA HIS A 109 8.54 23.86 16.71
C HIS A 109 9.72 23.19 16.00
N TRP A 110 10.63 24.02 15.50
CA TRP A 110 11.84 23.60 14.79
C TRP A 110 13.09 24.04 15.54
N PRO A 111 14.13 23.19 15.64
CA PRO A 111 14.21 21.83 15.13
C PRO A 111 13.29 20.83 15.84
N ARG A 112 13.01 19.70 15.17
CA ARG A 112 12.28 18.58 15.78
C ARG A 112 13.25 17.50 16.21
N TYR A 113 12.86 16.72 17.20
CA TYR A 113 13.67 15.66 17.81
C TYR A 113 14.28 14.69 16.77
N ASN A 114 13.49 14.27 15.77
CA ASN A 114 13.94 13.33 14.73
C ASN A 114 14.89 13.93 13.67
N TYR A 115 15.18 15.25 13.73
CA TYR A 115 15.98 15.96 12.73
C TYR A 115 17.16 16.73 13.35
N VAL A 116 17.66 16.25 14.48
CA VAL A 116 18.89 16.74 15.13
C VAL A 116 19.86 15.60 15.38
N HIS A 117 21.15 15.93 15.50
CA HIS A 117 22.19 14.97 15.86
C HIS A 117 22.37 14.91 17.38
N ALA A 118 22.50 13.68 17.89
CA ALA A 118 22.80 13.36 19.27
C ALA A 118 21.90 14.09 20.29
N ALA A 119 20.57 13.95 20.13
CA ALA A 119 19.63 14.44 21.12
C ALA A 119 19.88 13.76 22.47
N ARG A 120 20.03 14.56 23.53
CA ARG A 120 20.28 14.10 24.90
C ARG A 120 19.25 14.71 25.84
N GLU A 121 18.64 13.87 26.67
CA GLU A 121 17.66 14.31 27.66
C GLU A 121 18.33 15.23 28.69
N VAL A 122 17.70 16.37 28.95
CA VAL A 122 18.06 17.32 30.00
C VAL A 122 17.23 16.95 31.23
N SER A 123 17.91 16.57 32.30
CA SER A 123 17.31 16.13 33.56
C SER A 123 18.09 16.67 34.76
N GLU A 124 17.60 16.43 35.98
CA GLU A 124 18.36 16.79 37.20
C GLU A 124 19.73 16.11 37.25
N ASP A 125 19.83 14.87 36.76
CA ASP A 125 21.07 14.09 36.68
C ASP A 125 21.99 14.55 35.53
N ASN A 126 21.42 15.20 34.50
CA ASN A 126 22.15 15.72 33.35
C ASN A 126 21.62 17.12 32.96
N PRO A 127 21.98 18.18 33.72
CA PRO A 127 21.41 19.51 33.52
C PRO A 127 22.09 20.30 32.38
N VAL A 128 23.04 19.67 31.67
CA VAL A 128 23.86 20.36 30.67
C VAL A 128 23.03 20.66 29.42
N ILE A 129 23.03 21.93 29.01
CA ILE A 129 22.45 22.39 27.75
C ILE A 129 23.61 22.85 26.87
N GLU A 130 23.86 22.11 25.79
CA GLU A 130 25.00 22.34 24.90
C GLU A 130 24.59 23.11 23.62
N SER A 131 23.30 23.12 23.31
CA SER A 131 22.71 23.82 22.17
C SER A 131 22.15 25.20 22.55
N ASP A 132 22.14 26.12 21.57
CA ASP A 132 21.52 27.45 21.71
C ASP A 132 19.99 27.40 21.94
N SER A 133 19.36 26.27 21.62
CA SER A 133 17.93 26.01 21.85
C SER A 133 17.69 24.57 22.28
N VAL A 134 16.60 24.32 22.99
CA VAL A 134 16.17 22.98 23.42
C VAL A 134 14.94 22.52 22.66
N ILE A 135 14.62 21.24 22.79
CA ILE A 135 13.45 20.59 22.20
C ILE A 135 12.61 20.01 23.34
N VAL A 136 11.32 20.32 23.39
CA VAL A 136 10.36 19.55 24.21
C VAL A 136 9.69 18.53 23.30
N HIS A 137 9.79 17.26 23.66
CA HIS A 137 9.29 16.14 22.90
C HIS A 137 8.37 15.26 23.75
N ASP A 138 7.16 15.06 23.26
CA ASP A 138 6.17 14.17 23.86
C ASP A 138 6.47 12.73 23.44
N THR A 139 6.91 11.92 24.40
CA THR A 139 7.32 10.53 24.17
C THR A 139 6.16 9.60 23.85
N GLU A 140 4.93 9.95 24.22
CA GLU A 140 3.75 9.14 23.86
C GLU A 140 3.30 9.43 22.43
N THR A 141 3.22 10.71 22.05
CA THR A 141 2.70 11.09 20.72
C THR A 141 3.77 11.17 19.63
N ASP A 142 5.05 11.04 20.02
CA ASP A 142 6.25 11.18 19.17
C ASP A 142 6.24 12.52 18.42
N LYS A 143 5.97 13.60 19.16
CA LYS A 143 5.87 14.96 18.61
C LYS A 143 6.74 15.92 19.38
N THR A 144 7.50 16.72 18.64
CA THR A 144 8.07 17.95 19.19
C THR A 144 6.97 18.98 19.42
N THR A 145 6.75 19.33 20.69
CA THR A 145 5.71 20.28 21.13
C THR A 145 6.25 21.68 21.36
N PHE A 146 7.57 21.81 21.56
CA PHE A 146 8.27 23.08 21.61
C PHE A 146 9.70 22.96 21.08
N SER A 147 10.20 24.04 20.49
CA SER A 147 11.64 24.22 20.27
C SER A 147 11.97 25.70 20.32
N GLY A 148 13.00 26.06 21.08
CA GLY A 148 13.33 27.44 21.39
C GLY A 148 14.24 27.55 22.61
N TRP A 149 14.29 28.73 23.23
CA TRP A 149 15.12 28.96 24.39
C TRP A 149 14.58 28.23 25.63
N TYR A 150 15.46 27.73 26.49
CA TYR A 150 15.06 26.89 27.63
C TYR A 150 14.13 27.62 28.61
N GLY A 151 14.39 28.90 28.90
CA GLY A 151 13.54 29.65 29.83
C GLY A 151 12.21 30.14 29.24
N ASP A 152 11.95 29.88 27.95
CA ASP A 152 10.63 30.12 27.34
C ASP A 152 9.70 28.91 27.50
N ILE A 153 10.19 27.80 28.07
CA ILE A 153 9.37 26.65 28.43
C ILE A 153 8.42 27.08 29.55
N GLN A 154 7.13 26.93 29.30
CA GLN A 154 6.08 27.27 30.28
C GLN A 154 5.75 26.05 31.15
N ASP A 155 5.01 25.11 30.56
CA ASP A 155 4.59 23.87 31.22
C ASP A 155 5.10 22.68 30.39
N VAL A 156 5.63 21.66 31.08
CA VAL A 156 6.02 20.37 30.50
C VAL A 156 5.11 19.32 31.10
N LYS A 157 4.43 18.56 30.24
CA LYS A 157 3.58 17.45 30.68
C LYS A 157 4.41 16.28 31.16
N ASP A 158 3.81 15.39 31.93
CA ASP A 158 4.47 14.15 32.40
C ASP A 158 4.99 13.27 31.26
N THR A 159 4.35 13.36 30.07
CA THR A 159 4.75 12.61 28.87
C THR A 159 5.81 13.33 28.03
N GLU A 160 6.17 14.55 28.41
CA GLU A 160 7.10 15.40 27.67
C GLU A 160 8.46 15.43 28.35
N LYS A 161 9.50 15.40 27.53
CA LYS A 161 10.90 15.47 27.95
C LYS A 161 11.64 16.57 27.21
N ILE A 162 12.61 17.18 27.89
CA ILE A 162 13.44 18.23 27.32
C ILE A 162 14.73 17.62 26.79
N PHE A 163 15.16 18.03 25.61
CA PHE A 163 16.37 17.56 24.96
C PHE A 163 17.26 18.72 24.52
N THR A 164 18.57 18.57 24.72
CA THR A 164 19.63 19.33 24.03
C THR A 164 20.18 18.48 22.88
N TYR A 165 20.97 19.05 21.98
CA TYR A 165 21.47 18.36 20.79
C TYR A 165 22.78 19.00 20.27
N ASP A 166 23.56 18.29 19.46
CA ASP A 166 24.82 18.82 18.92
C ASP A 166 24.56 19.87 17.81
N ARG A 167 23.74 19.49 16.82
CA ARG A 167 23.37 20.35 15.69
C ARG A 167 22.11 19.86 15.00
N ILE A 168 21.52 20.74 14.20
CA ILE A 168 20.39 20.43 13.32
C ILE A 168 20.89 19.71 12.06
N MET A 169 20.13 18.75 11.55
CA MET A 169 20.39 18.14 10.24
C MET A 169 20.18 19.17 9.11
N THR A 170 21.02 19.09 8.08
CA THR A 170 20.86 19.81 6.81
C THR A 170 19.68 19.24 6.00
N ASP A 171 19.22 19.99 5.00
CA ASP A 171 18.09 19.55 4.16
C ASP A 171 18.49 18.30 3.36
N GLU A 172 19.75 18.21 2.93
CA GLU A 172 20.32 17.05 2.27
C GLU A 172 20.36 15.83 3.20
N GLU A 173 20.79 15.98 4.46
CA GLU A 173 20.78 14.90 5.46
C GLU A 173 19.37 14.40 5.74
N ILE A 174 18.36 15.29 5.80
CA ILE A 174 16.95 14.92 5.99
C ILE A 174 16.44 14.13 4.78
N VAL A 175 16.75 14.57 3.56
CA VAL A 175 16.38 13.85 2.33
C VAL A 175 17.03 12.47 2.27
N GLN A 176 18.31 12.37 2.67
CA GLN A 176 19.01 11.10 2.76
C GLN A 176 18.37 10.17 3.80
N LEU A 177 18.03 10.70 4.98
CA LEU A 177 17.32 9.95 6.03
C LEU A 177 15.98 9.38 5.52
N TRP A 178 15.20 10.17 4.76
CA TRP A 178 13.94 9.69 4.17
C TRP A 178 14.12 8.70 3.03
N SER A 179 15.31 8.64 2.44
CA SER A 179 15.65 7.69 1.37
C SER A 179 16.18 6.36 1.91
N ASP A 180 16.41 6.27 3.23
CA ASP A 180 16.86 5.05 3.89
C ASP A 180 15.87 3.89 3.65
N PRO A 181 16.32 2.74 3.12
CA PRO A 181 15.45 1.64 2.76
C PRO A 181 14.95 0.84 3.97
N CYS A 182 15.50 1.05 5.18
CA CYS A 182 15.21 0.28 6.38
C CYS A 182 13.71 0.20 6.70
N ALA A 183 13.01 1.33 6.70
CA ALA A 183 11.58 1.35 6.97
C ALA A 183 10.77 0.55 5.93
N ARG A 184 11.16 0.63 4.65
CA ARG A 184 10.54 -0.12 3.55
C ARG A 184 10.79 -1.62 3.71
N ASN A 185 12.05 -1.99 3.94
CA ASN A 185 12.47 -3.39 4.04
C ASN A 185 11.90 -4.08 5.28
N LEU A 186 11.80 -3.37 6.41
CA LEU A 186 11.05 -3.82 7.59
C LEU A 186 9.56 -4.03 7.30
N GLY A 187 8.96 -3.18 6.47
CA GLY A 187 7.59 -3.37 5.99
C GLY A 187 7.45 -4.66 5.17
N THR A 188 8.35 -4.89 4.22
CA THR A 188 8.40 -6.12 3.41
C THR A 188 8.54 -7.37 4.29
N GLU A 189 9.46 -7.36 5.25
CA GLU A 189 9.62 -8.50 6.17
C GLU A 189 8.38 -8.69 7.05
N GLY A 190 7.74 -7.62 7.52
CA GLY A 190 6.49 -7.69 8.28
C GLY A 190 5.36 -8.37 7.52
N HIS A 191 5.17 -8.04 6.24
CA HIS A 191 4.18 -8.71 5.38
C HIS A 191 4.51 -10.20 5.20
N LEU A 192 5.78 -10.53 4.95
CA LEU A 192 6.23 -11.91 4.83
C LEU A 192 5.96 -12.73 6.11
N MET A 193 6.22 -12.14 7.28
CA MET A 193 5.96 -12.84 8.56
C MET A 193 4.46 -13.08 8.79
N MET A 194 3.60 -12.12 8.43
CA MET A 194 2.14 -12.31 8.45
C MET A 194 1.69 -13.39 7.47
N GLU A 195 2.21 -13.38 6.25
CA GLU A 195 1.94 -14.40 5.24
C GLU A 195 2.37 -15.80 5.72
N ASN A 196 3.59 -15.93 6.24
CA ASN A 196 4.12 -17.19 6.77
C ASN A 196 3.26 -17.69 7.92
N PHE A 197 2.87 -16.82 8.85
CA PHE A 197 1.98 -17.16 9.95
C PHE A 197 0.67 -17.79 9.47
N PHE A 198 -0.04 -17.13 8.54
CA PHE A 198 -1.32 -17.62 8.04
C PHE A 198 -1.20 -18.87 7.17
N ASN A 199 -0.04 -19.11 6.56
CA ASN A 199 0.25 -20.34 5.84
C ASN A 199 0.74 -21.48 6.73
N GLY A 200 0.83 -21.28 8.06
CA GLY A 200 1.28 -22.29 9.01
C GLY A 200 2.77 -22.60 8.92
N GLU A 201 3.55 -21.64 8.42
CA GLU A 201 5.00 -21.77 8.30
C GLU A 201 5.69 -21.46 9.63
N VAL A 202 6.89 -22.01 9.78
CA VAL A 202 7.75 -21.75 10.93
C VAL A 202 8.20 -20.29 10.94
N ILE A 203 7.84 -19.56 11.99
CA ILE A 203 8.25 -18.18 12.24
C ILE A 203 8.95 -18.07 13.60
N TYR A 204 9.97 -17.21 13.69
CA TYR A 204 10.64 -16.90 14.95
C TYR A 204 10.64 -15.40 15.19
N GLY A 205 10.30 -15.00 16.43
CA GLY A 205 10.60 -13.67 16.94
C GLY A 205 10.19 -12.50 16.04
N SER A 206 8.95 -12.50 15.53
CA SER A 206 8.42 -11.37 14.74
C SER A 206 7.48 -10.52 15.60
N PRO A 207 7.92 -9.35 16.09
CA PRO A 207 7.04 -8.41 16.79
C PRO A 207 5.87 -7.94 15.92
N GLU A 208 6.03 -7.87 14.60
CA GLU A 208 4.97 -7.54 13.65
C GLU A 208 3.80 -8.54 13.69
N VAL A 209 4.09 -9.85 13.78
CA VAL A 209 3.05 -10.88 13.91
C VAL A 209 2.30 -10.72 15.23
N HIS A 210 3.01 -10.47 16.33
CA HIS A 210 2.35 -10.23 17.63
C HIS A 210 1.39 -9.04 17.55
N ALA A 211 1.80 -7.94 16.90
CA ALA A 211 0.93 -6.78 16.67
C ALA A 211 -0.31 -7.15 15.83
N GLY A 212 -0.12 -7.86 14.71
CA GLY A 212 -1.22 -8.31 13.85
C GLY A 212 -2.21 -9.25 14.55
N MET A 213 -1.73 -10.09 15.48
CA MET A 213 -2.57 -11.04 16.22
C MET A 213 -3.58 -10.37 17.14
N HIS A 214 -3.30 -9.16 17.65
CA HIS A 214 -4.32 -8.39 18.37
C HIS A 214 -5.54 -8.10 17.50
N PHE A 215 -5.35 -7.71 16.23
CA PHE A 215 -6.44 -7.48 15.31
C PHE A 215 -7.19 -8.78 14.95
N VAL A 216 -6.46 -9.88 14.74
CA VAL A 216 -7.07 -11.19 14.45
C VAL A 216 -8.02 -11.58 15.58
N ARG A 217 -7.56 -11.49 16.83
CA ARG A 217 -8.35 -11.78 18.02
C ARG A 217 -9.52 -10.82 18.20
N ASP A 218 -9.22 -9.52 18.22
CA ASP A 218 -10.18 -8.53 18.67
C ASP A 218 -11.21 -8.17 17.60
N GLN A 219 -10.92 -8.41 16.32
CA GLN A 219 -11.78 -8.00 15.21
C GLN A 219 -12.14 -9.17 14.30
N MET A 220 -11.18 -9.89 13.72
CA MET A 220 -11.48 -10.92 12.71
C MET A 220 -12.31 -12.08 13.27
N GLN A 221 -12.04 -12.51 14.49
CA GLN A 221 -12.83 -13.57 15.14
C GLN A 221 -14.28 -13.17 15.36
N LYS A 222 -14.55 -11.91 15.71
CA LYS A 222 -15.92 -11.41 15.95
C LYS A 222 -16.79 -11.45 14.70
N ILE A 223 -16.19 -11.24 13.52
CA ILE A 223 -16.87 -11.36 12.23
C ILE A 223 -16.79 -12.78 11.64
N GLY A 224 -16.21 -13.73 12.38
CA GLY A 224 -16.03 -15.11 11.97
C GLY A 224 -15.09 -15.30 10.77
N ALA A 225 -14.25 -14.30 10.46
CA ALA A 225 -13.33 -14.35 9.33
C ALA A 225 -12.09 -15.17 9.65
N LYS A 226 -11.74 -16.08 8.74
CA LYS A 226 -10.57 -16.97 8.81
C LYS A 226 -9.67 -16.74 7.60
N GLY A 227 -8.37 -17.03 7.73
CA GLY A 227 -7.45 -16.92 6.60
C GLY A 227 -7.88 -17.76 5.40
N TYR A 228 -8.02 -17.09 4.25
CA TYR A 228 -8.46 -17.70 3.00
C TYR A 228 -7.35 -17.63 1.94
N ARG A 229 -6.76 -16.44 1.72
CA ARG A 229 -5.59 -16.24 0.84
C ARG A 229 -4.65 -15.19 1.42
N CYS A 230 -3.35 -15.30 1.12
CA CYS A 230 -2.34 -14.28 1.40
C CYS A 230 -1.64 -13.89 0.11
N GLU A 231 -1.25 -12.62 -0.01
CA GLU A 231 -0.54 -12.07 -1.19
C GLU A 231 -1.22 -12.56 -2.48
N PHE A 232 -2.54 -12.31 -2.55
CA PHE A 232 -3.44 -12.84 -3.56
C PHE A 232 -3.46 -11.93 -4.78
N GLU A 233 -2.86 -12.45 -5.85
CA GLU A 233 -2.78 -11.77 -7.13
C GLU A 233 -4.11 -11.81 -7.88
N ILE A 234 -4.57 -10.65 -8.32
CA ILE A 234 -5.83 -10.48 -9.04
C ILE A 234 -5.63 -9.63 -10.29
N TYR A 235 -6.50 -9.80 -11.29
CA TYR A 235 -6.45 -9.05 -12.54
C TYR A 235 -7.83 -8.80 -13.14
N GLY A 236 -8.11 -7.54 -13.49
CA GLY A 236 -9.29 -7.16 -14.26
C GLY A 236 -8.94 -7.02 -15.76
N PRO A 237 -9.29 -7.97 -16.64
CA PRO A 237 -8.92 -7.92 -18.05
C PRO A 237 -9.54 -6.76 -18.84
N GLU A 238 -10.74 -6.30 -18.50
CA GLU A 238 -11.33 -5.14 -19.19
C GLU A 238 -10.66 -3.83 -18.79
N GLU A 239 -10.21 -3.74 -17.54
CA GLU A 239 -9.49 -2.59 -16.99
C GLU A 239 -7.97 -2.65 -17.26
N ASP A 240 -7.47 -3.81 -17.69
CA ASP A 240 -6.05 -4.17 -17.77
C ASP A 240 -5.30 -3.68 -16.52
N LEU A 241 -5.76 -4.16 -15.36
CA LEU A 241 -5.32 -3.70 -14.05
C LEU A 241 -5.10 -4.88 -13.12
N ALA A 242 -3.86 -5.05 -12.67
CA ALA A 242 -3.46 -6.11 -11.74
C ALA A 242 -3.12 -5.58 -10.33
N GLY A 243 -3.16 -6.44 -9.32
CA GLY A 243 -2.65 -6.12 -7.99
C GLY A 243 -2.49 -7.35 -7.11
N SER A 244 -1.79 -7.20 -5.98
CA SER A 244 -1.68 -8.21 -4.91
C SER A 244 -2.42 -7.72 -3.68
N ILE A 245 -3.29 -8.57 -3.15
CA ILE A 245 -4.01 -8.34 -1.90
C ILE A 245 -3.25 -9.00 -0.76
N ASP A 246 -2.81 -8.23 0.24
CA ASP A 246 -2.04 -8.77 1.37
C ASP A 246 -2.75 -9.95 2.04
N PHE A 247 -4.04 -9.80 2.35
CA PHE A 247 -4.79 -10.83 3.03
C PHE A 247 -6.29 -10.82 2.72
N LEU A 248 -6.82 -12.01 2.43
CA LEU A 248 -8.23 -12.26 2.21
C LEU A 248 -8.74 -13.21 3.29
N GLY A 249 -9.72 -12.75 4.06
CA GLY A 249 -10.45 -13.54 5.04
C GLY A 249 -11.79 -14.06 4.50
N TYR A 250 -12.26 -15.18 5.03
CA TYR A 250 -13.56 -15.77 4.68
C TYR A 250 -14.36 -16.12 5.93
N SER A 251 -15.65 -15.78 5.92
CA SER A 251 -16.60 -16.07 6.99
C SER A 251 -17.64 -17.08 6.50
N GLU A 252 -17.50 -18.33 6.96
CA GLU A 252 -18.38 -19.45 6.58
C GLU A 252 -19.84 -19.20 6.96
N SER A 253 -20.11 -18.54 8.09
CA SER A 253 -21.46 -18.27 8.58
C SER A 253 -22.24 -17.30 7.69
N THR A 254 -21.52 -16.41 7.00
CA THR A 254 -22.13 -15.40 6.10
C THR A 254 -21.90 -15.73 4.62
N ASN A 255 -20.99 -16.66 4.30
CA ASN A 255 -20.47 -16.92 2.96
C ASN A 255 -19.95 -15.64 2.27
N LYS A 256 -19.17 -14.84 3.02
CA LYS A 256 -18.59 -13.59 2.54
C LYS A 256 -17.12 -13.47 2.87
N TYR A 257 -16.46 -12.57 2.15
CA TYR A 257 -15.03 -12.34 2.21
C TYR A 257 -14.71 -10.96 2.74
N TRP A 258 -13.51 -10.80 3.28
CA TRP A 258 -13.01 -9.57 3.87
C TRP A 258 -11.59 -9.31 3.40
N ILE A 259 -11.31 -8.08 3.01
CA ILE A 259 -9.97 -7.69 2.56
C ILE A 259 -9.27 -6.94 3.68
N PHE A 260 -8.08 -7.41 4.05
CA PHE A 260 -7.23 -6.77 5.04
C PHE A 260 -5.90 -6.43 4.40
N ASP A 261 -5.42 -5.23 4.71
CA ASP A 261 -4.15 -4.73 4.24
C ASP A 261 -3.30 -4.32 5.44
N TRP A 262 -2.09 -4.89 5.48
CA TRP A 262 -1.16 -4.72 6.57
C TRP A 262 -0.38 -3.43 6.37
N LYS A 263 -0.14 -2.70 7.46
CA LYS A 263 0.62 -1.46 7.43
C LYS A 263 1.58 -1.38 8.60
N ARG A 264 2.86 -1.19 8.28
CA ARG A 264 3.89 -0.89 9.27
C ARG A 264 4.01 0.62 9.47
N ALA A 265 3.06 1.23 10.18
CA ALA A 265 3.04 2.67 10.44
C ALA A 265 2.50 2.99 11.85
N LYS A 266 3.05 4.01 12.52
CA LYS A 266 2.60 4.42 13.86
C LYS A 266 1.14 4.88 13.89
N LYS A 267 0.70 5.54 12.81
CA LYS A 267 -0.68 5.97 12.56
C LYS A 267 -0.81 6.34 11.09
N LEU A 268 -2.03 6.28 10.58
CA LEU A 268 -2.37 6.83 9.27
C LEU A 268 -2.95 8.24 9.42
N GLN A 269 -2.70 9.10 8.44
CA GLN A 269 -3.44 10.36 8.35
C GLN A 269 -4.88 10.05 7.96
N GLY A 270 -5.81 10.33 8.88
CA GLY A 270 -7.25 10.17 8.66
C GLY A 270 -7.79 11.19 7.65
N ILE A 271 -9.05 10.99 7.25
CA ILE A 271 -9.77 11.90 6.36
C ILE A 271 -9.99 13.22 7.11
N LYS A 272 -9.42 14.33 6.63
CA LYS A 272 -9.67 15.66 7.19
C LYS A 272 -11.00 16.20 6.68
N GLY A 273 -11.75 16.88 7.55
CA GLY A 273 -12.97 17.59 7.20
C GLY A 273 -12.76 18.59 6.06
N TYR A 274 -13.75 18.63 5.16
CA TYR A 274 -13.80 19.39 3.92
C TYR A 274 -13.25 20.82 4.03
N ASN A 275 -12.24 21.14 3.21
CA ASN A 275 -12.03 22.50 2.71
C ASN A 275 -11.27 22.48 1.37
N ASN A 276 -11.94 23.01 0.34
CA ASN A 276 -11.49 23.25 -1.04
C ASN A 276 -11.51 22.04 -2.00
N ILE A 277 -12.51 22.06 -2.88
CA ILE A 277 -12.94 20.96 -3.75
C ILE A 277 -12.02 20.87 -4.99
N LYS A 278 -11.17 19.84 -5.01
CA LYS A 278 -10.78 19.12 -6.23
C LYS A 278 -11.41 17.73 -6.13
N PHE A 279 -11.92 17.18 -7.24
CA PHE A 279 -12.51 15.84 -7.22
C PHE A 279 -11.51 14.83 -6.63
N PHE A 280 -11.98 13.94 -5.76
CA PHE A 280 -11.19 13.03 -4.91
C PHE A 280 -10.37 13.65 -3.76
N SER A 281 -10.26 14.97 -3.58
CA SER A 281 -9.37 15.56 -2.55
C SER A 281 -9.66 15.08 -1.13
N HIS A 282 -10.94 14.93 -0.78
CA HIS A 282 -11.39 14.38 0.51
C HIS A 282 -10.86 12.96 0.79
N VAL A 283 -10.49 12.20 -0.25
CA VAL A 283 -9.96 10.84 -0.13
C VAL A 283 -8.45 10.80 -0.38
N THR A 284 -7.96 11.49 -1.42
CA THR A 284 -6.56 11.42 -1.86
C THR A 284 -5.58 12.21 -1.01
N GLU A 285 -6.06 13.14 -0.17
CA GLU A 285 -5.22 13.91 0.76
C GLU A 285 -4.98 13.19 2.10
N SER A 286 -5.69 12.09 2.35
CA SER A 286 -5.52 11.24 3.54
C SER A 286 -4.86 9.92 3.17
N ASP A 287 -4.15 9.30 4.12
CA ASP A 287 -3.59 7.96 3.87
C ASP A 287 -4.69 6.91 3.90
N VAL A 288 -5.65 7.03 4.83
CA VAL A 288 -6.81 6.13 4.93
C VAL A 288 -7.60 6.13 3.62
N GLY A 289 -7.83 7.29 3.00
CA GLY A 289 -8.57 7.37 1.75
C GLY A 289 -7.83 6.77 0.56
N LYS A 290 -6.52 7.03 0.42
CA LYS A 290 -5.69 6.41 -0.63
C LYS A 290 -5.75 4.89 -0.57
N TYR A 291 -5.61 4.34 0.63
CA TYR A 291 -5.66 2.89 0.81
C TYR A 291 -7.09 2.35 0.71
N SER A 292 -8.12 3.10 1.14
CA SER A 292 -9.53 2.72 0.90
C SER A 292 -9.82 2.55 -0.59
N PHE A 293 -9.25 3.40 -1.46
CA PHE A 293 -9.33 3.20 -2.90
C PHE A 293 -8.66 1.92 -3.37
N GLN A 294 -7.45 1.63 -2.88
CA GLN A 294 -6.73 0.40 -3.21
C GLN A 294 -7.60 -0.83 -2.87
N LEU A 295 -8.12 -0.90 -1.64
CA LEU A 295 -8.98 -1.99 -1.19
C LEU A 295 -10.30 -2.05 -1.96
N GLY A 296 -10.89 -0.89 -2.29
CA GLY A 296 -12.09 -0.81 -3.10
C GLY A 296 -11.88 -1.33 -4.52
N ILE A 297 -10.74 -1.06 -5.15
CA ILE A 297 -10.41 -1.60 -6.47
C ILE A 297 -10.20 -3.12 -6.39
N TYR A 298 -9.55 -3.62 -5.34
CA TYR A 298 -9.43 -5.06 -5.11
C TYR A 298 -10.80 -5.74 -4.99
N ALA A 299 -11.69 -5.16 -4.18
CA ALA A 299 -13.06 -5.66 -4.05
C ALA A 299 -13.85 -5.57 -5.36
N TYR A 300 -13.64 -4.54 -6.18
CA TYR A 300 -14.26 -4.44 -7.50
C TYR A 300 -13.84 -5.60 -8.41
N ILE A 301 -12.53 -5.83 -8.55
CA ILE A 301 -11.99 -6.87 -9.43
C ILE A 301 -12.48 -8.25 -8.98
N ILE A 302 -12.38 -8.58 -7.69
CA ILE A 302 -12.87 -9.85 -7.16
C ILE A 302 -14.35 -10.05 -7.46
N GLN A 303 -15.20 -9.07 -7.12
CA GLN A 303 -16.65 -9.23 -7.25
C GLN A 303 -17.15 -9.20 -8.70
N LYS A 304 -16.38 -8.61 -9.62
CA LYS A 304 -16.70 -8.57 -11.06
C LYS A 304 -16.33 -9.87 -11.76
N TYR A 305 -15.19 -10.45 -11.41
CA TYR A 305 -14.61 -11.59 -12.12
C TYR A 305 -14.75 -12.93 -11.39
N THR A 306 -15.37 -12.93 -10.21
CA THR A 306 -15.70 -14.14 -9.44
C THR A 306 -17.07 -13.99 -8.78
N ASP A 307 -17.60 -15.07 -8.23
CA ASP A 307 -18.85 -15.05 -7.45
C ASP A 307 -18.68 -14.58 -6.00
N MET A 308 -17.44 -14.32 -5.58
CA MET A 308 -17.10 -13.91 -4.21
C MET A 308 -17.72 -12.56 -3.88
N LYS A 309 -18.23 -12.41 -2.64
CA LYS A 309 -18.83 -11.17 -2.13
C LYS A 309 -17.98 -10.61 -1.01
N ILE A 310 -17.55 -9.36 -1.15
CA ILE A 310 -16.74 -8.68 -0.14
C ILE A 310 -17.66 -7.92 0.82
N ASP A 311 -17.55 -8.19 2.12
CA ASP A 311 -18.39 -7.56 3.16
C ASP A 311 -17.69 -6.41 3.89
N GLY A 312 -16.36 -6.39 3.89
CA GLY A 312 -15.62 -5.28 4.47
C GLY A 312 -14.14 -5.26 4.13
N LEU A 313 -13.57 -4.09 4.40
CA LEU A 313 -12.22 -3.69 4.04
C LEU A 313 -11.57 -3.08 5.27
N ALA A 314 -10.34 -3.44 5.62
CA ALA A 314 -9.64 -2.83 6.74
C ALA A 314 -8.15 -2.63 6.49
N LEU A 315 -7.63 -1.56 7.09
CA LEU A 315 -6.21 -1.31 7.24
C LEU A 315 -5.82 -1.64 8.66
N VAL A 316 -4.73 -2.38 8.82
CA VAL A 316 -4.33 -2.92 10.11
C VAL A 316 -2.87 -2.62 10.37
N SER A 317 -2.57 -2.03 11.52
CA SER A 317 -1.19 -1.87 11.94
C SER A 317 -0.57 -3.22 12.26
N ILE A 318 0.61 -3.45 11.70
CA ILE A 318 1.53 -4.49 12.15
C ILE A 318 2.82 -3.87 12.71
N LEU A 319 2.85 -2.55 12.95
CA LEU A 319 4.01 -1.93 13.59
C LEU A 319 4.07 -2.39 15.06
N PRO A 320 5.22 -2.87 15.56
CA PRO A 320 5.37 -3.29 16.95
C PRO A 320 4.97 -2.20 17.94
N ASP A 321 4.43 -2.60 19.08
CA ASP A 321 3.94 -1.72 20.16
C ASP A 321 2.85 -0.73 19.76
N THR A 322 2.20 -0.97 18.61
CA THR A 322 1.01 -0.21 18.18
C THR A 322 -0.14 -1.15 17.90
N ASN A 323 -1.35 -0.74 18.27
CA ASN A 323 -2.56 -1.51 18.03
C ASN A 323 -3.67 -0.60 17.51
N TRP A 324 -3.58 -0.24 16.22
CA TRP A 324 -4.63 0.49 15.54
C TRP A 324 -5.08 -0.26 14.29
N TRP A 325 -6.37 -0.15 14.00
CA TRP A 325 -6.97 -0.59 12.76
C TRP A 325 -8.06 0.40 12.35
N THR A 326 -8.45 0.40 11.09
CA THR A 326 -9.57 1.20 10.61
C THR A 326 -10.33 0.48 9.52
N TRP A 327 -11.66 0.43 9.67
CA TRP A 327 -12.56 -0.03 8.62
C TRP A 327 -12.60 1.01 7.50
N CYS A 328 -12.44 0.54 6.28
CA CYS A 328 -12.37 1.37 5.09
C CYS A 328 -13.70 1.34 4.33
N PRO A 329 -14.20 2.48 3.84
CA PRO A 329 -15.34 2.49 2.94
C PRO A 329 -14.96 1.87 1.59
N TYR A 330 -15.94 1.24 0.92
CA TYR A 330 -15.75 0.66 -0.41
C TYR A 330 -15.51 1.72 -1.51
N LEU A 331 -16.01 2.96 -1.33
CA LEU A 331 -15.90 4.04 -2.31
C LEU A 331 -16.45 3.65 -3.69
N LYS A 332 -17.61 2.98 -3.72
CA LYS A 332 -18.19 2.34 -4.91
C LYS A 332 -18.21 3.23 -6.14
N TYR A 333 -18.68 4.47 -6.00
CA TYR A 333 -18.85 5.39 -7.14
C TYR A 333 -17.52 5.87 -7.69
N GLU A 334 -16.59 6.16 -6.79
CA GLU A 334 -15.24 6.59 -7.11
C GLU A 334 -14.43 5.47 -7.78
N VAL A 335 -14.54 4.25 -7.25
CA VAL A 335 -13.93 3.06 -7.85
C VAL A 335 -14.53 2.81 -9.23
N GLU A 336 -15.86 2.78 -9.39
CA GLU A 336 -16.50 2.59 -10.70
C GLU A 336 -16.07 3.65 -11.72
N TYR A 337 -15.94 4.92 -11.28
CA TYR A 337 -15.41 5.97 -12.14
C TYR A 337 -14.00 5.65 -12.65
N LEU A 338 -13.09 5.24 -11.75
CA LEU A 338 -11.72 4.86 -12.12
C LEU A 338 -11.71 3.64 -13.04
N MET A 339 -12.52 2.63 -12.76
CA MET A 339 -12.61 1.42 -13.60
C MET A 339 -13.17 1.75 -14.99
N ARG A 340 -14.16 2.64 -15.10
CA ARG A 340 -14.62 3.17 -16.39
C ARG A 340 -13.49 3.87 -17.15
N LYS A 341 -12.70 4.72 -16.48
CA LYS A 341 -11.54 5.39 -17.10
C LYS A 341 -10.48 4.40 -17.57
N ARG A 342 -10.26 3.31 -16.81
CA ARG A 342 -9.41 2.20 -17.24
C ARG A 342 -9.94 1.55 -18.51
N ARG A 343 -11.22 1.18 -18.56
CA ARG A 343 -11.84 0.58 -19.75
C ARG A 343 -11.77 1.50 -20.98
N GLU A 344 -12.04 2.81 -20.81
CA GLU A 344 -11.89 3.81 -21.87
C GLU A 344 -10.45 3.86 -22.42
N LEU A 345 -9.46 3.85 -21.53
CA LEU A 345 -8.04 3.84 -21.91
C LEU A 345 -7.66 2.54 -22.63
N VAL A 346 -8.10 1.38 -22.13
CA VAL A 346 -7.84 0.08 -22.76
C VAL A 346 -8.43 0.03 -24.17
N ALA A 347 -9.69 0.45 -24.33
CA ALA A 347 -10.35 0.52 -25.63
C ALA A 347 -9.60 1.45 -26.60
N ALA A 348 -9.16 2.63 -26.13
CA ALA A 348 -8.39 3.56 -26.93
C ALA A 348 -7.03 2.99 -27.35
N ARG A 349 -6.36 2.26 -26.46
CA ARG A 349 -5.10 1.58 -26.76
C ARG A 349 -5.26 0.49 -27.82
N LEU A 350 -6.33 -0.31 -27.73
CA LEU A 350 -6.63 -1.33 -28.72
C LEU A 350 -6.96 -0.70 -30.08
N ALA A 351 -7.80 0.33 -30.11
CA ALA A 351 -8.13 1.07 -31.33
C ALA A 351 -6.88 1.69 -31.97
N LEU A 352 -6.01 2.29 -31.16
CA LEU A 352 -4.76 2.88 -31.65
C LEU A 352 -3.83 1.82 -32.25
N ALA A 353 -3.68 0.67 -31.59
CA ALA A 353 -2.85 -0.44 -32.08
C ALA A 353 -3.33 -0.99 -33.43
N TYR A 354 -4.64 -0.91 -33.70
CA TYR A 354 -5.25 -1.31 -34.98
C TYR A 354 -5.11 -0.21 -36.05
N LEU A 355 -5.48 1.03 -35.73
CA LEU A 355 -5.54 2.14 -36.68
C LEU A 355 -4.17 2.69 -37.08
N ARG A 356 -3.16 2.51 -36.23
CA ARG A 356 -1.83 3.10 -36.40
C ARG A 356 -0.72 2.04 -36.36
N PRO A 357 -0.61 1.20 -37.41
CA PRO A 357 0.46 0.20 -37.49
C PRO A 357 1.87 0.81 -37.56
N ASP A 358 1.99 2.10 -37.92
CA ASP A 358 3.24 2.86 -38.00
C ASP A 358 3.78 3.35 -36.63
N LEU A 359 3.05 3.11 -35.54
CA LEU A 359 3.53 3.48 -34.21
C LEU A 359 4.69 2.58 -33.77
N PRO A 360 5.61 3.12 -32.95
CA PRO A 360 6.66 2.33 -32.33
C PRO A 360 6.08 1.12 -31.59
N ARG A 361 6.68 -0.05 -31.81
CA ARG A 361 6.26 -1.32 -31.20
C ARG A 361 7.37 -1.91 -30.37
N CYS A 362 6.97 -2.57 -29.29
CA CYS A 362 7.85 -3.37 -28.48
C CYS A 362 8.41 -4.53 -29.33
N CYS A 363 9.73 -4.72 -29.35
CA CYS A 363 10.37 -5.74 -30.16
C CYS A 363 10.05 -7.16 -29.68
N HIS A 364 9.64 -7.34 -28.43
CA HIS A 364 9.31 -8.64 -27.84
C HIS A 364 7.81 -8.94 -27.86
N SER A 365 6.96 -8.01 -27.40
CA SER A 365 5.51 -8.26 -27.34
C SER A 365 4.77 -7.85 -28.61
N HIS A 366 5.41 -7.12 -29.52
CA HIS A 366 4.83 -6.52 -30.74
C HIS A 366 3.67 -5.52 -30.50
N ASP A 367 3.31 -5.29 -29.24
CA ASP A 367 2.36 -4.25 -28.85
C ASP A 367 2.95 -2.85 -29.07
N VAL A 368 2.06 -1.86 -29.21
CA VAL A 368 2.47 -0.46 -29.23
C VAL A 368 3.27 -0.13 -27.97
N ALA A 369 4.40 0.54 -28.14
CA ALA A 369 5.32 0.90 -27.06
C ALA A 369 4.83 2.15 -26.31
N TYR A 370 3.79 2.02 -25.47
CA TYR A 370 3.23 3.13 -24.68
C TYR A 370 4.25 3.73 -23.71
N ASP A 371 5.01 2.88 -23.03
CA ASP A 371 6.12 3.30 -22.16
C ASP A 371 7.43 2.89 -22.83
N ALA A 372 7.73 3.53 -23.96
CA ALA A 372 8.87 3.19 -24.80
C ALA A 372 10.20 3.37 -24.07
N VAL A 373 11.00 2.30 -24.07
CA VAL A 373 12.42 2.33 -23.69
C VAL A 373 13.25 1.74 -24.82
N VAL A 374 14.51 2.15 -24.93
CA VAL A 374 15.47 1.64 -25.91
C VAL A 374 16.64 0.99 -25.18
N ASP A 375 16.96 -0.24 -25.57
CA ASP A 375 18.08 -1.01 -25.03
C ASP A 375 19.42 -0.60 -25.65
N ALA A 376 20.52 -1.18 -25.16
CA ALA A 376 21.87 -0.90 -25.66
C ALA A 376 22.05 -1.25 -27.15
N GLU A 377 21.23 -2.15 -27.67
CA GLU A 377 21.23 -2.61 -29.06
C GLU A 377 20.33 -1.74 -29.97
N GLY A 378 19.67 -0.72 -29.43
CA GLY A 378 18.79 0.18 -30.17
C GLY A 378 17.39 -0.38 -30.44
N LYS A 379 16.99 -1.48 -29.79
CA LYS A 379 15.64 -2.05 -29.93
C LYS A 379 14.67 -1.33 -29.00
N ILE A 380 13.46 -1.11 -29.50
CA ILE A 380 12.38 -0.45 -28.76
C ILE A 380 11.58 -1.49 -27.98
N TRP A 381 11.32 -1.23 -26.70
CA TRP A 381 10.54 -2.07 -25.81
C TRP A 381 9.40 -1.28 -25.15
N ASN A 382 8.42 -1.98 -24.60
CA ASN A 382 7.66 -1.45 -23.45
C ASN A 382 8.48 -1.68 -22.17
N ASP A 383 8.61 -0.66 -21.32
CA ASP A 383 9.40 -0.68 -20.08
C ASP A 383 9.16 -1.94 -19.23
N LYS A 384 7.89 -2.27 -18.94
CA LYS A 384 7.55 -3.45 -18.14
C LYS A 384 7.92 -4.78 -18.80
N VAL A 385 7.86 -4.86 -20.14
CA VAL A 385 8.26 -6.07 -20.88
C VAL A 385 9.77 -6.23 -20.84
N HIS A 386 10.52 -5.13 -20.99
CA HIS A 386 11.97 -5.11 -20.87
C HIS A 386 12.43 -5.50 -19.47
N LYS A 387 11.75 -5.06 -18.41
CA LYS A 387 12.09 -5.45 -17.02
C LYS A 387 12.05 -6.96 -16.75
N ILE A 388 11.27 -7.72 -17.54
CA ILE A 388 11.18 -9.18 -17.41
C ILE A 388 12.12 -9.89 -18.39
N ASN A 389 12.20 -9.42 -19.64
CA ASN A 389 12.83 -10.17 -20.74
C ASN A 389 14.11 -9.52 -21.29
N GLY A 390 14.40 -8.28 -20.88
CA GLY A 390 15.56 -7.53 -21.33
C GLY A 390 16.84 -8.04 -20.67
N THR A 391 17.90 -8.11 -21.45
CA THR A 391 19.23 -8.61 -21.01
C THR A 391 20.26 -7.50 -20.86
N SER A 392 19.94 -6.29 -21.29
CA SER A 392 20.80 -5.10 -21.26
C SER A 392 20.08 -3.95 -20.56
N ALA A 393 20.79 -2.88 -20.23
CA ALA A 393 20.15 -1.69 -19.67
C ALA A 393 19.33 -0.98 -20.76
N ALA A 394 18.17 -0.43 -20.39
CA ALA A 394 17.35 0.39 -21.28
C ALA A 394 17.09 1.77 -20.69
N THR A 395 16.94 2.75 -21.56
CA THR A 395 16.65 4.14 -21.21
C THR A 395 15.33 4.59 -21.84
N THR A 396 14.65 5.57 -21.23
CA THR A 396 13.38 6.06 -21.76
C THR A 396 13.56 6.71 -23.14
N ASP A 397 12.83 6.20 -24.13
CA ASP A 397 12.76 6.81 -25.46
C ASP A 397 11.59 7.79 -25.52
N PHE A 398 11.88 9.03 -25.10
CA PHE A 398 10.90 10.12 -25.10
C PHE A 398 10.32 10.40 -26.49
N LYS A 399 11.07 10.17 -27.57
CA LYS A 399 10.59 10.43 -28.93
C LYS A 399 9.47 9.46 -29.29
N SER A 400 9.71 8.16 -29.12
CA SER A 400 8.70 7.14 -29.39
C SER A 400 7.53 7.25 -28.42
N LYS A 401 7.81 7.43 -27.13
CA LYS A 401 6.81 7.63 -26.09
C LYS A 401 5.88 8.80 -26.44
N ASN A 402 6.43 9.98 -26.70
CA ASN A 402 5.62 11.17 -27.03
C ASN A 402 4.84 10.99 -28.33
N LYS A 403 5.39 10.32 -29.36
CA LYS A 403 4.66 9.99 -30.59
C LYS A 403 3.40 9.18 -30.28
N VAL A 404 3.52 8.12 -29.47
CA VAL A 404 2.38 7.28 -29.07
C VAL A 404 1.37 8.06 -28.24
N TYR A 405 1.82 8.79 -27.20
CA TYR A 405 0.93 9.57 -26.33
C TYR A 405 0.18 10.68 -27.08
N ASN A 406 0.81 11.34 -28.04
CA ASN A 406 0.15 12.36 -28.85
C ASN A 406 -1.00 11.79 -29.67
N GLU A 407 -0.86 10.57 -30.22
CA GLU A 407 -1.94 9.92 -30.94
C GLU A 407 -3.02 9.36 -30.00
N LEU A 408 -2.62 8.79 -28.87
CA LEU A 408 -3.56 8.34 -27.85
C LEU A 408 -4.44 9.49 -27.34
N ASN A 409 -3.86 10.67 -27.11
CA ASN A 409 -4.58 11.86 -26.66
C ASN A 409 -5.62 12.38 -27.65
N LYS A 410 -5.50 12.06 -28.95
CA LYS A 410 -6.52 12.42 -29.96
C LYS A 410 -7.78 11.57 -29.82
N ILE A 411 -7.66 10.34 -29.30
CA ILE A 411 -8.74 9.36 -29.16
C ILE A 411 -9.30 9.37 -27.73
N CYS A 412 -8.41 9.42 -26.75
CA CYS A 412 -8.73 9.45 -25.32
C CYS A 412 -7.93 10.61 -24.69
N PRO A 413 -8.51 11.82 -24.65
CA PRO A 413 -7.82 12.98 -24.10
C PRO A 413 -7.48 12.75 -22.63
N MET A 414 -6.18 12.72 -22.30
CA MET A 414 -5.72 12.60 -20.92
C MET A 414 -5.65 13.97 -20.18
N GLN A 415 -6.28 15.03 -20.72
CA GLN A 415 -6.19 16.38 -20.15
C GLN A 415 -7.20 16.66 -19.01
N ARG A 416 -6.65 17.08 -17.86
CA ARG A 416 -7.35 17.51 -16.62
C ARG A 416 -8.52 18.49 -16.82
N SER A 417 -8.53 19.32 -17.87
CA SER A 417 -9.57 20.35 -18.07
C SER A 417 -10.92 19.78 -18.51
N VAL A 418 -10.91 18.76 -19.38
CA VAL A 418 -12.12 18.05 -19.81
C VAL A 418 -12.64 17.17 -18.67
N GLU A 419 -11.74 16.67 -17.81
CA GLU A 419 -12.12 15.99 -16.57
C GLU A 419 -12.89 16.93 -15.65
N GLU A 420 -12.38 18.12 -15.32
CA GLU A 420 -13.09 19.10 -14.48
C GLU A 420 -14.49 19.47 -14.99
N GLU A 421 -14.69 19.54 -16.30
CA GLU A 421 -15.98 19.86 -16.91
C GLU A 421 -16.95 18.66 -16.93
N ASN A 422 -16.45 17.45 -17.23
CA ASN A 422 -17.23 16.21 -17.11
C ASN A 422 -17.57 15.88 -15.65
N LEU A 423 -16.75 16.33 -14.70
CA LEU A 423 -16.95 16.17 -13.26
C LEU A 423 -18.16 16.97 -12.74
N LYS A 424 -18.40 18.17 -13.28
CA LYS A 424 -19.63 18.94 -13.00
C LYS A 424 -20.87 18.23 -13.55
N LYS A 425 -20.75 17.56 -14.70
CA LYS A 425 -21.86 16.83 -15.34
C LYS A 425 -22.20 15.53 -14.60
N VAL A 426 -21.20 14.79 -14.11
CA VAL A 426 -21.42 13.56 -13.33
C VAL A 426 -22.08 13.86 -11.99
N LYS A 427 -21.65 14.92 -11.27
CA LYS A 427 -22.33 15.36 -10.05
C LYS A 427 -23.81 15.68 -10.32
N LYS A 428 -24.07 16.48 -11.35
CA LYS A 428 -25.43 16.81 -11.77
C LYS A 428 -26.26 15.58 -12.17
N PHE A 429 -25.64 14.58 -12.80
CA PHE A 429 -26.30 13.32 -13.15
C PHE A 429 -26.63 12.49 -11.91
N LEU A 430 -25.69 12.33 -10.97
CA LEU A 430 -25.90 11.61 -9.71
C LEU A 430 -26.97 12.28 -8.84
N ASP A 431 -27.04 13.61 -8.85
CA ASP A 431 -28.08 14.39 -8.17
C ASP A 431 -29.47 14.27 -8.84
N MET A 432 -29.54 13.77 -10.08
CA MET A 432 -30.77 13.68 -10.90
C MET A 432 -31.38 12.27 -11.00
N VAL A 433 -30.70 11.23 -10.51
CA VAL A 433 -31.25 9.86 -10.53
C VAL A 433 -32.03 9.62 -9.22
N PRO A 434 -33.35 9.37 -9.27
CA PRO A 434 -34.10 8.95 -8.09
C PRO A 434 -33.54 7.62 -7.58
N LEU A 435 -33.18 7.58 -6.30
CA LEU A 435 -32.57 6.43 -5.62
C LEU A 435 -33.61 5.33 -5.31
N ASP A 436 -34.39 4.89 -6.30
CA ASP A 436 -35.32 3.80 -6.12
C ASP A 436 -34.59 2.47 -6.31
N GLY A 437 -34.21 1.86 -5.18
CA GLY A 437 -33.58 0.53 -5.11
C GLY A 437 -32.33 0.46 -4.21
N VAL A 438 -31.87 1.59 -3.69
CA VAL A 438 -30.78 1.63 -2.71
C VAL A 438 -31.37 1.39 -1.33
N ARG A 439 -31.31 0.14 -0.83
CA ARG A 439 -31.25 -0.04 0.62
C ARG A 439 -30.08 0.82 1.09
N GLU A 440 -30.39 1.86 1.86
CA GLU A 440 -29.43 2.60 2.66
C GLU A 440 -28.53 1.57 3.36
N TYR A 441 -27.28 1.47 2.89
CA TYR A 441 -26.25 0.89 3.73
C TYR A 441 -26.01 1.92 4.82
N LYS A 442 -26.63 1.67 5.98
CA LYS A 442 -26.25 2.31 7.22
C LYS A 442 -24.74 2.16 7.35
N SER A 443 -24.09 3.31 7.36
CA SER A 443 -22.68 3.51 7.64
C SER A 443 -22.25 2.62 8.81
N CYS A 444 -21.10 1.96 8.68
CA CYS A 444 -20.43 1.19 9.72
C CYS A 444 -19.91 2.03 10.92
N TYR A 445 -20.48 3.23 11.13
CA TYR A 445 -20.28 4.10 12.29
C TYR A 445 -21.46 4.09 13.28
N ASP A 446 -22.48 3.25 13.08
CA ASP A 446 -23.52 2.99 14.08
C ASP A 446 -23.46 1.53 14.56
N PHE A 447 -22.49 1.24 15.44
CA PHE A 447 -22.57 0.23 16.49
C PHE A 447 -21.80 0.68 17.72
#